data_AF-A0AAD5RD25-F1
#
_entry.id   AF-A0AAD5RD25-F1
#
_cell.length_a   1.000
_cell.length_b   1.000
_cell.length_c   1.000
_cell.angle_alpha   90.00
_cell.angle_beta   90.00
_cell.angle_gamma   90.00
#
_symmetry.space_group_name_H-M   'P 1'
#
loop_
_entity.id
_entity.type
_entity.pdbx_description
1 polymer ?
#
loop_
_entity_poly.entity_id
_entity_poly.type
_entity_poly.pdbx_seq_one_letter_code
_entity_poly.pdbx_strand_id
1 'polypeptide(L)'
;MVHLPEDAPSPRLCIVEKLSPDQEYGYNLHAEKGRGQFVGMVDKGSPAELGGLRMGDRIFAVNGHSIIGESHKKVVERIRENAVAV
;
A
#
# COMPACT_ATOMS: atom_id res chain seq x y z
N MET A 1 -4.62 0.88 16.95
CA MET A 1 -4.95 2.23 16.44
C MET A 1 -3.70 2.79 15.79
N VAL A 2 -3.78 3.23 14.54
CA VAL A 2 -2.64 3.89 13.87
C VAL A 2 -2.50 5.26 14.50
N HIS A 3 -1.41 5.54 15.22
CA HIS A 3 -1.11 6.91 15.64
C HIS A 3 -0.57 7.65 14.44
N LEU A 4 -1.44 8.38 13.74
CA LEU A 4 -1.02 9.32 12.71
C LEU A 4 -0.55 10.63 13.41
N PRO A 5 0.41 11.35 12.82
CA PRO A 5 0.69 12.73 13.21
C PRO A 5 -0.57 13.59 13.17
N GLU A 6 -0.64 14.63 14.00
CA GLU A 6 -1.81 15.52 14.09
C GLU A 6 -2.01 16.32 12.79
N ASP A 7 -0.94 16.57 12.04
CA ASP A 7 -0.89 17.20 10.73
C ASP A 7 -1.02 16.20 9.56
N ALA A 8 -1.26 14.91 9.85
CA ALA A 8 -1.38 13.91 8.79
C ALA A 8 -2.65 14.14 7.95
N PRO A 9 -2.54 14.01 6.61
CA PRO A 9 -3.72 14.10 5.74
C PRO A 9 -4.72 12.98 6.06
N SER A 10 -5.99 13.22 5.71
CA SER A 10 -7.03 12.20 5.85
C SER A 10 -6.63 10.90 5.11
N PRO A 11 -6.84 9.72 5.74
CA PRO A 11 -6.58 8.45 5.09
C PRO A 11 -7.30 8.31 3.75
N ARG A 12 -6.64 7.65 2.78
CA ARG A 12 -7.22 7.36 1.47
C ARG A 12 -7.34 5.85 1.30
N LEU A 13 -8.52 5.39 0.91
CA LEU A 13 -8.72 4.01 0.45
C LEU A 13 -8.36 3.97 -1.04
N CYS A 14 -7.24 3.34 -1.35
CA CYS A 14 -6.80 3.13 -2.72
C CYS A 14 -7.13 1.69 -3.14
N ILE A 15 -7.91 1.53 -4.22
CA ILE A 15 -8.29 0.22 -4.75
C ILE A 15 -7.43 -0.03 -5.98
N VAL A 16 -6.52 -0.99 -5.88
CA VAL A 16 -5.54 -1.29 -6.93
C VAL A 16 -5.92 -2.59 -7.62
N GLU A 17 -6.56 -2.48 -8.79
CA GLU A 17 -7.07 -3.65 -9.53
C GLU A 17 -6.09 -4.06 -10.63
N LYS A 18 -5.62 -5.31 -10.56
CA LYS A 18 -4.83 -5.92 -11.63
C LYS A 18 -5.76 -6.49 -12.70
N LEU A 19 -5.39 -6.31 -13.96
CA LEU A 19 -6.07 -6.91 -15.12
C LEU A 19 -5.73 -8.39 -15.28
N SER A 20 -4.57 -8.82 -14.80
CA SER A 20 -4.15 -10.22 -14.81
C SER A 20 -3.26 -10.56 -13.60
N PRO A 21 -3.16 -11.85 -13.20
CA PRO A 21 -2.31 -12.28 -12.07
C PRO A 21 -0.82 -11.95 -12.25
N ASP A 22 -0.35 -11.89 -13.50
CA ASP A 22 1.06 -11.64 -13.80
C ASP A 22 1.40 -10.14 -13.96
N GLN A 23 0.39 -9.26 -13.99
CA GLN A 23 0.61 -7.82 -14.09
C GLN A 23 1.25 -7.28 -12.80
N GLU A 24 2.22 -6.37 -12.92
CA GLU A 24 2.71 -5.65 -11.75
C GLU A 24 1.74 -4.52 -11.36
N TYR A 25 1.76 -4.13 -10.09
CA TYR A 25 0.93 -3.02 -9.62
C TYR A 25 1.45 -1.64 -10.12
N GLY A 26 2.72 -1.55 -10.51
CA GLY A 26 3.36 -0.32 -11.00
C GLY A 26 3.70 0.69 -9.91
N TYR A 27 4.21 0.21 -8.77
CA TYR A 27 4.79 1.06 -7.74
C TYR A 27 5.92 0.35 -6.99
N ASN A 28 6.81 1.14 -6.40
CA ASN A 28 7.85 0.64 -5.51
C ASN A 28 7.40 0.70 -4.05
N LEU A 29 7.66 -0.36 -3.28
CA LEU A 29 7.45 -0.38 -1.84
C LEU A 29 8.80 -0.39 -1.12
N HIS A 30 9.03 0.54 -0.21
CA HIS A 30 10.20 0.52 0.64
C HIS A 30 9.84 0.61 2.12
N ALA A 31 10.63 -0.07 2.95
CA ALA A 31 10.50 -0.02 4.40
C ALA A 31 11.45 1.04 4.96
N GLU A 32 10.92 1.94 5.79
CA GLU A 32 11.73 2.85 6.59
C GLU A 32 11.80 2.36 8.03
N LYS A 33 13.02 2.16 8.54
CA LYS A 33 13.26 1.62 9.89
C LYS A 33 12.58 2.50 10.93
N GLY A 34 11.64 1.91 11.67
CA GLY A 34 10.86 2.60 12.71
C GLY A 34 9.73 3.50 12.20
N ARG A 35 9.55 3.69 10.89
CA ARG A 35 8.49 4.54 10.32
C ARG A 35 7.42 3.75 9.55
N GLY A 36 7.73 2.58 9.02
CA GLY A 36 6.75 1.70 8.38
C GLY A 36 7.02 1.50 6.88
N GLN A 37 5.96 1.32 6.10
CA GLN A 37 6.03 1.02 4.66
C GLN A 37 5.57 2.23 3.85
N PHE A 38 6.34 2.59 2.84
CA PHE A 38 6.11 3.78 2.04
C PHE A 38 6.12 3.47 0.56
N VAL A 39 5.26 4.18 -0.16
CA VAL A 39 5.16 4.15 -1.61
C VAL A 39 6.25 5.03 -2.19
N GLY A 40 7.13 4.44 -2.97
CA GLY A 40 8.13 5.14 -3.76
C GLY A 40 7.53 5.66 -5.07
N MET A 41 8.25 5.45 -6.16
CA MET A 41 7.75 5.80 -7.50
C MET A 41 6.46 5.03 -7.83
N VAL A 42 5.53 5.72 -8.48
CA VAL A 42 4.30 5.15 -9.05
C VAL A 42 4.35 5.38 -10.55
N ASP A 43 4.21 4.31 -11.32
CA ASP A 43 4.32 4.36 -12.78
C ASP A 43 3.05 4.95 -13.41
N LYS A 44 3.23 5.78 -14.44
CA LYS A 44 2.12 6.41 -15.14
C LYS A 44 1.26 5.38 -15.88
N GLY A 45 -0.06 5.47 -15.73
CA GLY A 45 -1.04 4.54 -16.31
C GLY A 45 -1.08 3.18 -15.62
N SER A 46 -0.37 3.00 -14.51
CA SER A 46 -0.36 1.75 -13.76
C SER A 46 -1.65 1.55 -12.96
N PRO A 47 -1.97 0.29 -12.56
CA PRO A 47 -3.01 0.02 -11.59
C PRO A 47 -2.88 0.86 -10.31
N ALA A 48 -1.66 1.09 -9.83
CA ALA A 48 -1.41 1.89 -8.63
C ALA A 48 -1.81 3.35 -8.82
N GLU A 49 -1.44 3.99 -9.93
CA GLU A 49 -1.84 5.36 -10.23
C GLU A 49 -3.36 5.47 -10.35
N LEU A 50 -3.98 4.56 -11.11
CA LEU A 50 -5.44 4.54 -11.33
C LEU A 50 -6.20 4.27 -10.03
N GLY A 51 -5.65 3.44 -9.14
CA GLY A 51 -6.17 3.17 -7.80
C GLY A 51 -5.95 4.31 -6.80
N GLY A 52 -5.22 5.36 -7.20
CA GLY A 52 -5.00 6.57 -6.41
C GLY A 52 -3.80 6.52 -5.47
N LEU A 53 -2.92 5.51 -5.55
CA LEU A 53 -1.64 5.52 -4.82
C LEU A 53 -0.77 6.69 -5.31
N ARG A 54 -0.05 7.31 -4.39
CA ARG A 54 0.87 8.42 -4.67
C ARG A 54 2.22 8.16 -4.03
N MET A 55 3.27 8.66 -4.68
CA MET A 55 4.60 8.71 -4.09
C MET A 55 4.57 9.44 -2.74
N GLY A 56 5.22 8.84 -1.74
CA GLY A 56 5.27 9.33 -0.37
C GLY A 56 4.13 8.84 0.53
N ASP A 57 3.15 8.11 -0.01
CA ASP A 57 2.10 7.52 0.81
C ASP A 57 2.69 6.54 1.83
N ARG A 58 2.23 6.66 3.08
CA ARG A 58 2.50 5.67 4.12
C ARG A 58 1.38 4.65 4.15
N ILE A 59 1.71 3.39 3.90
CA ILE A 59 0.76 2.29 4.01
C ILE A 59 0.70 1.82 5.46
N PHE A 60 -0.50 1.79 6.02
CA PHE A 60 -0.75 1.29 7.38
C PHE A 60 -1.77 0.15 7.44
N ALA A 61 -2.50 -0.10 6.35
CA ALA A 61 -3.41 -1.23 6.19
C ALA A 61 -3.43 -1.72 4.73
N VAL A 62 -3.64 -3.02 4.55
CA VAL A 62 -3.74 -3.71 3.25
C VAL A 62 -4.89 -4.71 3.36
N ASN A 63 -5.80 -4.74 2.37
CA ASN A 63 -6.95 -5.65 2.33
C ASN A 63 -7.76 -5.68 3.64
N GLY A 64 -7.97 -4.52 4.26
CA GLY A 64 -8.69 -4.40 5.54
C GLY A 64 -7.89 -4.78 6.79
N HIS A 65 -6.66 -5.26 6.65
CA HIS A 65 -5.79 -5.64 7.77
C HIS A 65 -4.73 -4.58 8.04
N SER A 66 -4.58 -4.18 9.31
CA SER A 66 -3.47 -3.32 9.76
C SER A 66 -2.13 -4.04 9.57
N ILE A 67 -1.14 -3.33 9.03
CA ILE A 67 0.24 -3.83 8.83
C ILE A 67 1.25 -3.23 9.82
N ILE A 68 0.78 -2.50 10.83
CA ILE A 68 1.65 -1.90 11.85
C ILE A 68 2.41 -2.99 12.60
N GLY A 69 3.74 -2.84 12.67
CA GLY A 69 4.62 -3.78 13.35
C GLY A 69 4.97 -5.04 12.53
N GLU A 70 4.40 -5.19 11.33
CA GLU A 70 4.75 -6.30 10.46
C GLU A 70 6.08 -6.07 9.74
N SER A 71 6.78 -7.18 9.46
CA SER A 71 7.99 -7.15 8.66
C SER A 71 7.68 -6.81 7.20
N HIS A 72 8.63 -6.20 6.50
CA HIS A 72 8.48 -5.88 5.08
C HIS A 72 8.03 -7.09 4.25
N LYS A 73 8.60 -8.28 4.52
CA LYS A 73 8.21 -9.53 3.86
C LYS A 73 6.73 -9.86 4.08
N LYS A 74 6.23 -9.76 5.32
CA LYS A 74 4.83 -10.07 5.66
C LYS A 74 3.86 -9.10 4.97
N VAL A 75 4.24 -7.82 4.89
CA VAL A 75 3.46 -6.83 4.16
C VAL A 75 3.37 -7.17 2.67
N VAL A 76 4.49 -7.54 2.05
CA VAL A 76 4.51 -7.95 0.63
C VAL A 76 3.63 -9.20 0.40
N GLU A 77 3.62 -10.16 1.33
CA GLU A 77 2.70 -11.31 1.27
C GLU A 77 1.24 -10.84 1.25
N ARG A 78 0.84 -9.95 2.17
CA ARG A 78 -0.54 -9.42 2.23
C ARG A 78 -0.97 -8.64 0.99
N ILE A 79 -0.05 -7.89 0.38
CA ILE A 79 -0.31 -7.14 -0.86
C ILE A 79 -0.56 -8.07 -2.05
N ARG A 80 0.07 -9.26 -2.04
CA ARG A 80 -0.08 -10.27 -3.09
C ARG A 80 -1.27 -11.20 -2.86
N GLU A 81 -1.80 -11.25 -1.65
CA GLU A 81 -3.04 -11.94 -1.36
C GLU A 81 -4.20 -11.21 -2.04
N ASN A 82 -5.09 -11.98 -2.69
CA ASN A 82 -6.33 -11.42 -3.21
C ASN A 82 -7.19 -10.93 -2.03
N ALA A 83 -7.77 -9.74 -2.15
CA ALA A 83 -8.76 -9.28 -1.18
C ALA A 83 -9.93 -10.27 -1.19
N VAL A 84 -10.20 -10.90 -0.04
CA VAL A 84 -11.39 -11.75 0.12
C VAL A 84 -12.59 -10.83 0.06
N ALA A 85 -13.49 -11.04 -0.91
CA ALA A 85 -14.78 -10.39 -0.94
C ALA A 85 -15.52 -10.77 0.36
N VAL A 86 -15.78 -9.78 1.21
CA VAL A 86 -16.66 -9.91 2.38
C VAL A 86 -18.12 -9.80 1.95
#